data_AF-A0A172WFP7-F1
#
_entry.id   AF-A0A172WFP7-F1
#
_cell.length_a   1.000
_cell.length_b   1.000
_cell.length_c   1.000
_cell.angle_alpha   90.00
_cell.angle_beta   90.00
_cell.angle_gamma   90.00
#
_symmetry.space_group_name_H-M   'P 1'
#
loop_
_entity.id
_entity.type
_entity.pdbx_description
1 polymer ?
#
loop_
_entity_poly.entity_id
_entity_poly.type
_entity_poly.pdbx_seq_one_letter_code
_entity_poly.pdbx_strand_id
1 'polypeptide(L)'
;MNEVNITGTTKANAYVYINLNYGYAVLMNDNSFQTTLAKLMFTNEYPHYTLIYSDGGYIKIFKFNHPNVHVIKNDSDITLKFINATGTDLILEGFLDNGTLVFEKRYDVDGVEYFKLPSELNGSVVIRYSYLKDGTVLDRGIFRINETTTTSYPLKRS
;
A
#
# COMPACT_ATOMS: atom_id res chain seq x y z
N MET A 1 25.03 38.30 -16.76
CA MET A 1 23.82 37.63 -16.23
C MET A 1 22.83 38.74 -15.91
N ASN A 2 21.66 38.73 -16.54
CA ASN A 2 20.62 39.70 -16.22
C ASN A 2 19.78 39.13 -15.08
N GLU A 3 19.90 39.73 -13.90
CA GLU A 3 18.97 39.47 -12.80
C GLU A 3 17.65 40.17 -13.12
N VAL A 4 16.57 39.39 -13.14
CA VAL A 4 15.21 39.92 -13.30
C VAL A 4 14.66 40.15 -11.90
N ASN A 5 14.36 41.42 -11.58
CA ASN A 5 13.68 41.79 -10.35
C ASN A 5 12.22 41.31 -10.41
N ILE A 6 11.91 40.22 -9.72
CA ILE A 6 10.53 39.73 -9.60
C ILE A 6 9.86 40.46 -8.44
N THR A 7 9.07 41.48 -8.74
CA THR A 7 8.15 42.11 -7.79
C THR A 7 6.77 41.47 -7.92
N GLY A 8 6.40 40.61 -6.97
CA GLY A 8 5.06 40.03 -6.90
C GLY A 8 4.76 39.53 -5.49
N THR A 9 3.56 39.80 -4.99
CA THR A 9 3.03 39.13 -3.80
C THR A 9 2.68 37.69 -4.14
N THR A 10 3.20 36.72 -3.39
CA THR A 10 2.84 35.29 -3.51
C THR A 10 1.34 35.14 -3.22
N LYS A 11 0.52 35.04 -4.26
CA LYS A 11 -0.95 34.95 -4.12
C LYS A 11 -1.48 33.52 -4.01
N ALA A 12 -0.67 32.52 -4.37
CA ALA A 12 -1.04 31.11 -4.31
C ALA A 12 0.21 30.22 -4.31
N ASN A 13 0.13 29.10 -3.60
CA ASN A 13 1.13 28.04 -3.67
C ASN A 13 0.89 27.22 -4.95
N ALA A 14 1.82 27.31 -5.88
CA ALA A 14 1.83 26.54 -7.12
C ALA A 14 3.07 25.63 -7.15
N TYR A 15 2.86 24.36 -7.46
CA TYR A 15 3.90 23.34 -7.56
C TYR A 15 3.97 22.87 -9.01
N VAL A 16 5.18 22.82 -9.56
CA VAL A 16 5.42 22.36 -10.93
C VAL A 16 6.37 21.18 -10.89
N TYR A 17 5.94 20.08 -11.49
CA TYR A 17 6.81 18.95 -11.82
C TYR A 17 7.04 18.94 -13.34
N ILE A 18 8.29 18.75 -13.77
CA ILE A 18 8.66 18.70 -15.18
C ILE A 18 9.48 17.44 -15.43
N ASN A 19 9.03 16.59 -16.34
CA ASN A 19 9.77 15.43 -16.81
C ASN A 19 10.22 15.65 -18.25
N LEU A 20 11.47 16.06 -18.42
CA LEU A 20 12.05 16.36 -19.74
C LEU A 20 12.30 15.12 -20.58
N ASN A 21 12.54 13.95 -19.95
CA ASN A 21 12.74 12.69 -20.66
C ASN A 21 11.47 12.21 -21.35
N TYR A 22 10.31 12.61 -20.83
CA TYR A 22 8.99 12.21 -21.33
C TYR A 22 8.17 13.38 -21.89
N GLY A 23 8.70 14.59 -21.88
CA GLY A 23 8.08 15.77 -22.50
C GLY A 23 6.79 16.25 -21.84
N TYR A 24 6.59 16.00 -20.54
CA TYR A 24 5.38 16.45 -19.82
C TYR A 24 5.71 17.28 -18.58
N ALA A 25 4.73 18.10 -18.19
CA ALA A 25 4.75 18.86 -16.94
C ALA A 25 3.39 18.76 -16.25
N VAL A 26 3.40 18.80 -14.92
CA VAL A 26 2.20 18.83 -14.09
C VAL A 26 2.23 20.07 -13.21
N LEU A 27 1.19 20.88 -13.31
CA LEU A 27 0.96 22.04 -12.46
C LEU A 27 -0.10 21.68 -11.41
N MET A 28 0.21 21.92 -10.15
CA MET A 28 -0.63 21.57 -9.00
C MET A 28 -0.76 22.76 -8.05
N ASN A 29 -1.90 22.85 -7.37
CA ASN A 29 -2.00 23.69 -6.17
C ASN A 29 -1.53 22.89 -4.93
N ASP A 30 -1.50 23.55 -3.77
CA ASP A 30 -1.11 22.91 -2.51
C ASP A 30 -1.94 21.66 -2.19
N ASN A 31 -3.27 21.74 -2.26
CA ASN A 31 -4.15 20.61 -1.99
C ASN A 31 -3.83 19.38 -2.86
N SER A 32 -3.60 19.58 -4.17
CA SER A 32 -3.22 18.51 -5.08
C SER A 32 -1.83 17.95 -4.77
N PHE A 33 -0.86 18.82 -4.43
CA PHE A 33 0.51 18.42 -4.08
C PHE A 33 0.59 17.58 -2.80
N GLN A 34 -0.30 17.82 -1.83
CA GLN A 34 -0.37 17.03 -0.60
C GLN A 34 -1.02 15.64 -0.77
N THR A 35 -1.62 15.35 -1.92
CA THR A 35 -2.23 14.03 -2.15
C THR A 35 -1.17 12.92 -2.22
N THR A 36 -1.52 11.71 -1.77
CA THR A 36 -0.66 10.52 -1.89
C THR A 36 -0.20 10.30 -3.33
N LEU A 37 -1.10 10.47 -4.31
CA LEU A 37 -0.76 10.34 -5.73
C LEU A 37 0.37 11.31 -6.13
N ALA A 38 0.26 12.59 -5.77
CA ALA A 38 1.27 13.57 -6.13
C ALA A 38 2.61 13.30 -5.45
N LYS A 39 2.59 12.94 -4.15
CA LYS A 39 3.80 12.56 -3.40
C LYS A 39 4.49 11.36 -4.04
N LEU A 40 3.76 10.29 -4.35
CA LEU A 40 4.30 9.10 -4.99
C LEU A 40 4.79 9.35 -6.43
N MET A 41 4.05 10.11 -7.23
CA MET A 41 4.38 10.28 -8.65
C MET A 41 5.47 11.31 -8.90
N PHE A 42 5.44 12.44 -8.19
CA PHE A 42 6.19 13.64 -8.59
C PHE A 42 7.25 14.08 -7.57
N THR A 43 7.41 13.34 -6.48
CA THR A 43 8.44 13.61 -5.46
C THR A 43 9.24 12.34 -5.14
N ASN A 44 10.21 12.46 -4.24
CA ASN A 44 10.93 11.32 -3.66
C ASN A 44 10.45 10.99 -2.23
N GLU A 45 9.26 11.46 -1.85
CA GLU A 45 8.64 11.24 -0.54
C GLU A 45 7.63 10.08 -0.63
N TYR A 46 7.99 8.95 -0.02
CA TYR A 46 7.20 7.71 -0.07
C TYR A 46 6.88 7.20 1.35
N PRO A 47 6.08 7.93 2.15
CA PRO A 47 5.76 7.49 3.50
C PRO A 47 4.99 6.17 3.46
N HIS A 48 5.51 5.12 4.09
CA HIS A 48 4.96 3.76 4.07
C HIS A 48 4.98 3.04 2.71
N TYR A 49 5.63 3.59 1.70
CA TYR A 49 5.75 2.95 0.38
C TYR A 49 7.22 2.77 0.00
N THR A 50 7.55 1.64 -0.62
CA THR A 50 8.85 1.39 -1.24
C THR A 50 8.67 1.35 -2.75
N LEU A 51 9.38 2.22 -3.49
CA LEU A 51 9.42 2.12 -4.95
C LEU A 51 10.11 0.82 -5.35
N ILE A 52 9.40 -0.06 -6.05
CA ILE A 52 9.95 -1.35 -6.53
C ILE A 52 10.22 -1.34 -8.04
N TYR A 53 9.59 -0.44 -8.78
CA TYR A 53 9.83 -0.27 -10.20
C TYR A 53 9.44 1.13 -10.65
N SER A 54 10.21 1.70 -11.58
CA SER A 54 9.81 2.86 -12.37
C SER A 54 10.43 2.79 -13.76
N ASP A 55 9.69 3.26 -14.76
CA ASP A 55 10.25 3.56 -16.08
C ASP A 55 10.94 4.94 -16.14
N GLY A 56 10.88 5.72 -15.06
CA GLY A 56 11.36 7.11 -15.00
C GLY A 56 10.34 8.14 -15.49
N GLY A 57 9.14 7.70 -15.87
CA GLY A 57 8.10 8.51 -16.50
C GLY A 57 6.70 8.23 -15.94
N TYR A 58 5.94 7.43 -16.68
CA TYR A 58 4.49 7.26 -16.46
C TYR A 58 4.17 6.13 -15.47
N ILE A 59 5.05 5.14 -15.36
CA ILE A 59 4.79 3.94 -14.56
C ILE A 59 5.71 3.95 -13.35
N LYS A 60 5.09 3.94 -12.17
CA LYS A 60 5.74 3.67 -10.90
C LYS A 60 4.95 2.61 -10.14
N ILE A 61 5.64 1.57 -9.68
CA ILE A 61 5.05 0.53 -8.84
C ILE A 61 5.66 0.64 -7.45
N PHE A 62 4.78 0.75 -6.46
CA PHE A 62 5.15 0.86 -5.06
C PHE A 62 4.65 -0.37 -4.29
N LYS A 63 5.50 -0.88 -3.41
CA LYS A 63 5.09 -1.81 -2.36
C LYS A 63 4.65 -1.02 -1.14
N PHE A 64 3.40 -1.18 -0.73
CA PHE A 64 2.92 -0.62 0.53
C PHE A 64 3.43 -1.46 1.71
N ASN A 65 4.02 -0.79 2.70
CA ASN A 65 4.50 -1.38 3.93
C ASN A 65 3.48 -1.13 5.03
N HIS A 66 2.67 -2.16 5.30
CA HIS A 66 1.61 -2.11 6.31
C HIS A 66 2.20 -1.82 7.70
N PRO A 67 1.74 -0.74 8.38
CA PRO A 67 2.33 -0.32 9.65
C PRO A 67 1.95 -1.22 10.82
N ASN A 68 0.83 -1.95 10.76
CA ASN A 68 0.32 -2.71 11.90
C ASN A 68 0.25 -4.22 11.64
N VAL A 69 0.03 -4.66 10.39
CA VAL A 69 -0.14 -6.08 10.07
C VAL A 69 0.82 -6.54 8.97
N HIS A 70 1.68 -7.51 9.28
CA HIS A 70 2.49 -8.21 8.29
C HIS A 70 1.88 -9.56 7.94
N VAL A 71 1.66 -9.79 6.64
CA VAL A 71 1.22 -11.10 6.13
C VAL A 71 2.47 -11.96 5.90
N ILE A 72 2.57 -13.06 6.65
CA ILE A 72 3.64 -14.05 6.52
C ILE A 72 3.05 -15.28 5.84
N LYS A 73 3.61 -15.64 4.69
CA LYS A 73 3.21 -16.82 3.94
C LYS A 73 4.31 -17.87 4.01
N ASN A 74 3.98 -19.03 4.53
CA ASN A 74 4.77 -20.25 4.48
C ASN A 74 4.09 -21.24 3.52
N ASP A 75 4.78 -22.30 3.09
CA ASP A 75 4.35 -23.21 2.01
C ASP A 75 2.90 -23.72 2.12
N SER A 76 2.37 -23.86 3.34
CA SER A 76 0.99 -24.30 3.59
C SER A 76 0.16 -23.35 4.46
N ASP A 77 0.75 -22.31 5.03
CA ASP A 77 0.13 -21.52 6.10
C ASP A 77 0.30 -20.02 5.85
N ILE A 78 -0.77 -19.26 6.12
CA ILE A 78 -0.71 -17.80 6.16
C ILE A 78 -0.96 -17.35 7.59
N THR A 79 -0.06 -16.52 8.11
CA THR A 79 -0.15 -15.94 9.45
C THR A 79 -0.09 -14.42 9.36
N LEU A 80 -0.99 -13.75 10.06
CA LEU A 80 -0.94 -12.32 10.27
C LEU A 80 -0.11 -12.05 11.54
N LYS A 81 0.98 -11.31 11.40
CA LYS A 81 1.76 -10.81 12.53
C LYS A 81 1.34 -9.37 12.82
N PHE A 82 0.88 -9.10 14.03
CA PHE A 82 0.56 -7.75 14.49
C PHE A 82 1.82 -7.10 15.06
N ILE A 83 2.36 -6.10 14.36
CA ILE A 83 3.59 -5.39 14.77
C ILE A 83 3.29 -4.39 15.87
N ASN A 84 2.14 -3.74 15.77
CA ASN A 84 1.64 -2.77 16.73
C ASN A 84 0.28 -3.27 17.20
N ALA A 85 0.31 -4.17 18.18
CA ALA A 85 -0.85 -4.93 18.69
C ALA A 85 -1.82 -4.06 19.52
N THR A 86 -2.14 -2.86 19.04
CA THR A 86 -3.03 -1.90 19.69
C THR A 86 -4.50 -2.10 19.33
N GLY A 87 -4.77 -2.82 18.25
CA GLY A 87 -6.12 -3.19 17.83
C GLY A 87 -6.60 -4.45 18.53
N THR A 88 -7.91 -4.50 18.74
CA THR A 88 -8.62 -5.54 19.48
C THR A 88 -9.39 -6.46 18.54
N ASP A 89 -9.64 -6.03 17.30
CA ASP A 89 -10.50 -6.74 16.37
C ASP A 89 -9.82 -7.00 15.03
N LEU A 90 -10.03 -8.19 14.51
CA LEU A 90 -9.69 -8.57 13.14
C LEU A 90 -10.95 -9.02 12.41
N ILE A 91 -11.28 -8.34 11.31
CA ILE A 91 -12.31 -8.80 10.38
C ILE A 91 -11.59 -9.45 9.20
N LEU A 92 -11.94 -10.69 8.90
CA LEU A 92 -11.52 -11.41 7.71
C LEU A 92 -12.70 -11.62 6.77
N GLU A 93 -12.52 -11.20 5.53
CA GLU A 93 -13.46 -11.38 4.44
C GLU A 93 -12.77 -12.23 3.36
N GLY A 94 -13.44 -13.26 2.89
CA GLY A 94 -12.94 -14.17 1.86
C GLY A 94 -13.81 -14.17 0.63
N PHE A 95 -13.17 -14.02 -0.53
CA PHE A 95 -13.81 -13.85 -1.83
C PHE A 95 -13.36 -14.90 -2.83
N LEU A 96 -14.27 -15.28 -3.71
CA LEU A 96 -13.97 -15.99 -4.96
C LEU A 96 -13.35 -15.03 -6.00
N ASP A 97 -12.77 -15.58 -7.07
CA ASP A 97 -12.14 -14.79 -8.13
C ASP A 97 -13.10 -13.87 -8.89
N ASN A 98 -14.38 -14.21 -8.92
CA ASN A 98 -15.43 -13.36 -9.50
C ASN A 98 -15.90 -12.23 -8.56
N GLY A 99 -15.29 -12.12 -7.37
CA GLY A 99 -15.62 -11.10 -6.36
C GLY A 99 -16.77 -11.46 -5.43
N THR A 100 -17.35 -12.67 -5.51
CA THR A 100 -18.39 -13.11 -4.56
C THR A 100 -17.78 -13.32 -3.16
N LEU A 101 -18.35 -12.65 -2.15
CA LEU A 101 -18.04 -12.88 -0.73
C LEU A 101 -18.60 -14.25 -0.31
N VAL A 102 -17.75 -15.12 0.23
CA VAL A 102 -18.13 -16.48 0.68
C VAL A 102 -17.73 -16.77 2.12
N PHE A 103 -16.95 -15.89 2.73
CA PHE A 103 -16.51 -16.01 4.12
C PHE A 103 -16.44 -14.62 4.74
N GLU A 104 -17.01 -14.45 5.93
CA GLU A 104 -16.83 -13.25 6.74
C GLU A 104 -16.81 -13.66 8.21
N LYS A 105 -15.76 -13.25 8.94
CA LYS A 105 -15.69 -13.50 10.37
C LYS A 105 -14.90 -12.42 11.09
N ARG A 106 -15.42 -12.02 12.25
CA ARG A 106 -14.74 -11.14 13.21
C ARG A 106 -14.10 -11.97 14.30
N TYR A 107 -12.87 -11.61 14.67
CA TYR A 107 -12.07 -12.25 15.70
C TYR A 107 -11.65 -11.20 16.72
N ASP A 108 -11.76 -11.56 18.00
CA ASP A 108 -11.08 -10.87 19.08
C ASP A 108 -9.60 -11.26 19.02
N VAL A 109 -8.75 -10.25 18.87
CA VAL A 109 -7.29 -10.38 18.76
C VAL A 109 -6.59 -9.46 19.76
N ASP A 110 -7.28 -9.03 20.82
CA ASP A 110 -6.67 -8.23 21.87
C ASP A 110 -5.48 -8.97 22.51
N GLY A 111 -4.33 -8.30 22.58
CA GLY A 111 -3.08 -8.87 23.05
C GLY A 111 -2.48 -10.01 22.19
N VAL A 112 -3.05 -10.30 21.02
CA VAL A 112 -2.54 -11.36 20.12
C VAL A 112 -1.42 -10.79 19.23
N GLU A 113 -0.27 -11.46 19.22
CA GLU A 113 0.86 -11.10 18.32
C GLU A 113 0.77 -11.80 16.95
N TYR A 114 0.25 -13.03 16.93
CA TYR A 114 0.16 -13.85 15.71
C TYR A 114 -1.23 -14.47 15.56
N PHE A 115 -1.83 -14.30 14.39
CA PHE A 115 -3.09 -14.92 14.03
C PHE A 115 -2.89 -15.80 12.79
N LYS A 116 -3.04 -17.12 12.97
CA LYS A 116 -3.02 -18.06 11.86
C LYS A 116 -4.40 -18.05 11.18
N LEU A 117 -4.43 -17.94 9.85
CA LEU A 117 -5.68 -18.02 9.10
C LEU A 117 -6.38 -19.37 9.35
N PRO A 118 -7.72 -19.39 9.44
CA PRO A 118 -8.46 -20.65 9.54
C PRO A 118 -8.28 -21.47 8.26
N SER A 119 -8.26 -22.80 8.39
CA SER A 119 -8.14 -23.71 7.24
C SER A 119 -9.40 -23.76 6.37
N GLU A 120 -10.56 -23.49 6.96
CA GLU A 120 -11.85 -23.48 6.28
C GLU A 120 -12.26 -22.04 5.94
N LEU A 121 -12.02 -21.65 4.69
CA LEU A 121 -12.33 -20.33 4.14
C LEU A 121 -13.39 -20.41 3.03
N ASN A 122 -14.22 -21.45 3.02
CA ASN A 122 -15.30 -21.66 2.04
C ASN A 122 -14.87 -21.56 0.58
N GLY A 123 -13.66 -22.03 0.26
CA GLY A 123 -13.11 -21.96 -1.10
C GLY A 123 -12.65 -20.56 -1.53
N SER A 124 -12.55 -19.60 -0.59
CA SER A 124 -12.01 -18.26 -0.87
C SER A 124 -10.60 -18.36 -1.46
N VAL A 125 -10.32 -17.51 -2.44
CA VAL A 125 -9.00 -17.40 -3.10
C VAL A 125 -8.35 -16.04 -2.84
N VAL A 126 -9.15 -15.02 -2.53
CA VAL A 126 -8.71 -13.70 -2.09
C VAL A 126 -9.18 -13.48 -0.66
N ILE A 127 -8.27 -13.03 0.21
CA ILE A 127 -8.58 -12.62 1.57
C ILE A 127 -8.36 -11.13 1.70
N ARG A 128 -9.33 -10.44 2.28
CA ARG A 128 -9.20 -9.07 2.79
C ARG A 128 -9.25 -9.12 4.31
N TYR A 129 -8.36 -8.37 4.94
CA TYR A 129 -8.41 -8.15 6.39
C TYR A 129 -8.65 -6.68 6.71
N SER A 130 -9.31 -6.44 7.84
CA SER A 130 -9.34 -5.14 8.52
C SER A 130 -8.95 -5.34 9.97
N TYR A 131 -7.94 -4.62 10.43
CA TYR A 131 -7.51 -4.60 11.83
C TYR A 131 -8.00 -3.31 12.49
N LEU A 132 -8.71 -3.42 13.62
CA LEU A 132 -9.46 -2.31 14.22
C LEU A 132 -9.19 -2.17 15.72
N LYS A 133 -9.42 -0.95 16.20
CA LYS A 133 -9.53 -0.59 17.62
C LYS A 133 -10.78 0.24 17.83
N ASP A 134 -11.68 -0.20 18.71
CA ASP A 134 -12.91 0.53 19.04
C ASP A 134 -13.73 0.93 17.78
N GLY A 135 -13.76 0.03 16.78
CA GLY A 135 -14.43 0.26 15.49
C GLY A 135 -13.66 1.14 14.49
N THR A 136 -12.56 1.76 14.88
CA THR A 136 -11.67 2.51 13.98
C THR A 136 -10.69 1.57 13.30
N VAL A 137 -10.58 1.65 11.98
CA VAL A 137 -9.62 0.85 11.21
C VAL A 137 -8.22 1.40 11.39
N LEU A 138 -7.31 0.53 11.85
CA LEU A 138 -5.88 0.80 11.97
C LEU A 138 -5.10 0.33 10.74
N ASP A 139 -5.52 -0.77 10.12
CA ASP A 139 -4.86 -1.33 8.93
C ASP A 139 -5.84 -2.15 8.09
N ARG A 140 -5.57 -2.25 6.80
CA ARG A 140 -6.30 -3.12 5.86
C ARG A 140 -5.33 -3.63 4.81
N GLY A 141 -5.48 -4.89 4.44
CA GLY A 141 -4.74 -5.45 3.33
C GLY A 141 -5.52 -6.53 2.62
N ILE A 142 -4.99 -6.92 1.46
CA ILE A 142 -5.57 -7.93 0.59
C ILE A 142 -4.44 -8.85 0.13
N PHE A 143 -4.66 -10.16 0.14
CA PHE A 143 -3.71 -11.13 -0.37
C PHE A 143 -4.43 -12.36 -0.93
N ARG A 144 -3.74 -13.10 -1.80
CA ARG A 144 -4.25 -14.33 -2.41
C ARG A 144 -3.69 -15.56 -1.71
N ILE A 145 -4.52 -16.57 -1.52
CA ILE A 145 -4.10 -17.82 -0.84
C ILE A 145 -3.20 -18.66 -1.77
N ASN A 146 -3.42 -18.61 -3.08
CA ASN A 146 -2.79 -19.53 -4.05
C ASN A 146 -1.51 -19.02 -4.74
N GLU A 147 -0.90 -17.92 -4.30
CA GLU A 147 0.41 -17.54 -4.84
C GLU A 147 1.54 -18.42 -4.26
N THR A 148 1.82 -19.56 -4.89
CA THR A 148 3.13 -20.19 -4.82
C THR A 148 4.14 -19.20 -5.41
N THR A 149 4.76 -18.36 -4.57
CA THR A 149 5.89 -17.54 -5.00
C THR A 149 7.13 -18.42 -5.12
N THR A 150 7.20 -19.23 -6.18
CA THR A 150 8.50 -19.59 -6.76
C THR A 150 8.93 -18.43 -7.64
N THR A 151 9.35 -17.33 -7.02
CA THR A 151 9.97 -16.21 -7.73
C THR A 151 11.43 -16.16 -7.33
N SER A 152 12.21 -17.12 -7.86
CA SER A 152 13.64 -16.90 -8.01
C SER A 152 13.81 -15.80 -9.06
N TYR A 153 14.01 -14.56 -8.62
CA TYR A 153 14.55 -13.55 -9.51
C TYR A 153 16.00 -13.98 -9.84
N PRO A 154 16.35 -14.30 -11.09
CA PRO A 154 17.75 -14.43 -11.43
C PRO A 154 18.37 -13.03 -11.29
N LEU A 155 19.25 -12.88 -10.30
CA LEU A 155 20.21 -11.79 -10.28
C LEU A 155 21.02 -11.88 -11.57
N LYS A 156 20.70 -11.03 -12.56
CA LYS A 156 21.67 -10.68 -13.59
C LYS A 156 22.82 -9.98 -12.86
N ARG A 157 23.90 -10.70 -12.62
CA ARG A 157 25.19 -10.10 -12.31
C ARG A 157 25.72 -9.44 -13.59
N SER A 158 26.22 -8.23 -13.38
CA SER A 158 27.06 -7.35 -14.22
C SER A 158 27.63 -7.96 -15.50
#